data_AF-A0A957HD09-F1
#
_entry.id   AF-A0A957HD09-F1
#
_cell.length_a   1.000
_cell.length_b   1.000
_cell.length_c   1.000
_cell.angle_alpha   90.00
_cell.angle_beta   90.00
_cell.angle_gamma   90.00
#
_symmetry.space_group_name_H-M   'P 1'
#
loop_
_entity.id
_entity.type
_entity.pdbx_description
1 polymer ?
#
loop_
_entity_poly.entity_id
_entity_poly.type
_entity_poly.pdbx_seq_one_letter_code
_entity_poly.pdbx_strand_id
1 'polypeptide(L)'
;LGGGTLKGISKPGEIVWSRVYVMDQALHADLGRASVVELPAEETERRWQATTPQWPIMHAVLHGVSRDQMMAQHKANHLNVAYAPSANLANKALAAKSAMFREMGITVHICGEVDFS
;
A
#
# COMPACT_ATOMS: atom_id res chain seq x y z
N LEU A 1 29.06 -9.02 -14.77
CA LEU A 1 29.07 -8.35 -13.45
C LEU A 1 27.63 -8.11 -13.04
N GLY A 2 27.20 -8.62 -11.89
CA GLY A 2 25.85 -8.40 -11.35
C GLY A 2 25.84 -7.26 -10.32
N GLY A 3 24.73 -6.54 -10.22
CA GLY A 3 24.52 -5.46 -9.24
C GLY A 3 24.07 -5.98 -7.86
N GLY A 4 23.98 -5.07 -6.88
CA GLY A 4 23.50 -5.37 -5.52
C GLY A 4 22.02 -5.02 -5.32
N THR A 5 21.33 -5.76 -4.47
CA THR A 5 19.95 -5.46 -4.02
C THR A 5 19.94 -4.95 -2.59
N LEU A 6 18.80 -4.43 -2.14
CA LEU A 6 18.56 -4.09 -0.73
C LEU A 6 17.67 -5.17 -0.11
N LYS A 7 18.09 -5.74 1.03
CA LYS A 7 17.29 -6.66 1.85
C LYS A 7 16.97 -6.01 3.19
N GLY A 8 15.73 -6.15 3.64
CA GLY A 8 15.28 -5.65 4.93
C GLY A 8 13.80 -5.96 5.17
N ILE A 9 13.40 -5.90 6.43
CA ILE A 9 12.01 -6.04 6.87
C ILE A 9 11.49 -4.64 7.17
N SER A 10 10.34 -4.29 6.60
CA SER A 10 9.66 -3.03 6.90
C SER A 10 9.27 -2.95 8.38
N LYS A 11 9.41 -1.77 8.99
CA LYS A 11 9.04 -1.55 10.40
C LYS A 11 7.51 -1.57 10.56
N PRO A 12 6.98 -2.09 11.68
CA PRO A 12 5.56 -1.98 11.99
C PRO A 12 5.10 -0.53 12.05
N GLY A 13 3.87 -0.25 11.64
CA GLY A 13 3.31 1.10 11.69
C GLY A 13 2.15 1.34 10.74
N GLU A 14 1.62 2.57 10.80
CA GLU A 14 0.46 2.99 10.02
C GLU A 14 0.91 3.56 8.68
N ILE A 15 0.29 3.10 7.58
CA ILE A 15 0.65 3.54 6.22
C ILE A 15 -0.58 3.93 5.41
N VAL A 16 -0.44 4.92 4.53
CA VAL A 16 -1.35 5.14 3.40
C VAL A 16 -0.74 4.47 2.18
N TRP A 17 -1.53 3.64 1.50
CA TRP A 17 -1.12 3.07 0.22
C TRP A 17 -1.89 3.73 -0.93
N SER A 18 -1.28 3.76 -2.10
CA SER A 18 -1.93 4.31 -3.29
C SER A 18 -1.35 3.77 -4.59
N ARG A 19 -2.13 3.81 -5.66
CA ARG A 19 -1.63 3.57 -7.01
C ARG A 19 -2.39 4.42 -8.03
N VAL A 20 -1.65 5.18 -8.83
CA VAL A 20 -2.18 5.86 -10.02
C VAL A 20 -2.06 4.92 -11.24
N TYR A 21 -3.09 4.90 -12.07
CA TYR A 21 -3.14 4.12 -13.31
C TYR A 21 -3.98 4.85 -14.38
N VAL A 22 -3.84 4.39 -15.63
CA VAL A 22 -4.64 4.89 -16.76
C VAL A 22 -5.75 3.89 -17.06
N MET A 23 -6.97 4.38 -17.18
CA MET A 23 -8.16 3.63 -17.58
C MET A 23 -9.04 4.57 -18.39
N ASP A 24 -9.63 4.09 -19.48
CA ASP A 24 -10.55 4.87 -20.31
C ASP A 24 -10.02 6.26 -20.72
N GLN A 25 -8.72 6.32 -21.04
CA GLN A 25 -7.99 7.55 -21.41
C GLN A 25 -7.94 8.63 -20.30
N ALA A 26 -8.19 8.27 -19.05
CA ALA A 26 -8.11 9.14 -17.89
C ALA A 26 -7.18 8.60 -16.81
N LEU A 27 -6.72 9.48 -15.91
CA LEU A 27 -5.98 9.10 -14.71
C LEU A 27 -6.95 8.73 -13.58
N HIS A 28 -6.72 7.56 -13.01
CA HIS A 28 -7.40 7.07 -11.82
C HIS A 28 -6.39 6.82 -10.71
N ALA A 29 -6.84 6.86 -9.47
CA ALA A 29 -6.03 6.50 -8.33
C ALA A 29 -6.82 5.71 -7.31
N ASP A 30 -6.31 4.53 -6.96
CA ASP A 30 -6.76 3.75 -5.81
C ASP A 30 -5.97 4.21 -4.58
N LEU A 31 -6.65 4.47 -3.46
CA LEU A 31 -6.02 4.87 -2.20
C LEU A 31 -6.70 4.18 -1.02
N GLY A 32 -5.93 3.79 -0.01
CA GLY A 32 -6.49 3.17 1.18
C GLY A 32 -5.59 3.23 2.41
N ARG A 33 -6.16 2.79 3.54
CA ARG A 33 -5.45 2.60 4.81
C ARG A 33 -4.84 1.19 4.87
N ALA A 34 -3.73 1.07 5.58
CA ALA A 34 -3.13 -0.21 5.94
C ALA A 34 -2.23 -0.07 7.17
N SER A 35 -1.94 -1.21 7.80
CA SER A 35 -0.93 -1.32 8.85
C SER A 35 0.15 -2.31 8.43
N VAL A 36 1.40 -1.94 8.63
CA VAL A 36 2.53 -2.86 8.56
C VAL A 36 2.64 -3.57 9.90
N VAL A 37 2.68 -4.90 9.86
CA VAL A 37 2.68 -5.76 11.05
C VAL A 37 4.02 -6.47 11.19
N GLU A 38 4.42 -6.71 12.43
CA GLU A 38 5.52 -7.62 12.72
C GLU A 38 5.02 -9.06 12.64
N LEU A 39 5.82 -9.94 12.04
CA LEU A 39 5.61 -11.38 12.07
C LEU A 39 6.80 -12.06 12.76
N PRO A 40 6.62 -13.25 13.34
CA PRO A 40 7.73 -14.06 13.84
C PRO A 40 8.82 -14.21 12.76
N ALA A 41 10.08 -14.25 13.21
CA ALA A 41 11.22 -14.37 12.31
C ALA A 41 11.12 -15.60 11.39
N GLU A 42 10.66 -16.73 11.92
CA GLU A 42 10.45 -17.97 11.16
C GLU A 42 9.45 -17.78 10.00
N GLU A 43 8.31 -17.11 10.25
CA GLU A 43 7.32 -16.87 9.20
C GLU A 43 7.84 -15.88 8.14
N THR A 44 8.62 -14.87 8.56
CA THR A 44 9.27 -13.96 7.61
C THR A 44 10.27 -14.69 6.73
N GLU A 45 11.12 -15.55 7.32
CA GLU A 45 12.10 -16.34 6.58
C GLU A 45 11.42 -17.31 5.62
N ARG A 46 10.37 -18.03 6.07
CA ARG A 46 9.58 -18.92 5.23
C ARG A 46 9.02 -18.18 4.00
N ARG A 47 8.48 -16.97 4.17
CA ARG A 47 7.97 -16.14 3.06
C ARG A 47 9.06 -15.66 2.12
N TRP A 48 10.23 -15.27 2.64
CA TRP A 48 11.37 -14.89 1.80
C TRP A 48 11.83 -16.05 0.93
N GLN A 49 12.01 -17.24 1.51
CA GLN A 49 12.43 -18.43 0.77
C GLN A 49 11.40 -18.86 -0.28
N ALA A 50 10.11 -18.63 -0.03
CA ALA A 50 9.05 -18.92 -0.98
C ALA A 50 8.85 -17.86 -2.07
N THR A 51 9.51 -16.70 -1.98
CA THR A 51 9.36 -15.58 -2.92
C THR A 51 10.71 -15.16 -3.50
N THR A 52 11.29 -14.07 -3.01
CA THR A 52 12.60 -13.55 -3.46
C THR A 52 13.43 -13.15 -2.25
N PRO A 53 14.34 -14.03 -1.74
CA PRO A 53 15.11 -13.78 -0.52
C PRO A 53 16.02 -12.54 -0.57
N GLN A 54 16.38 -12.08 -1.77
CA GLN A 54 17.27 -10.95 -2.01
C GLN A 54 16.55 -9.59 -1.93
N TRP A 55 15.22 -9.57 -1.87
CA TRP A 55 14.39 -8.36 -1.93
C TRP A 55 13.88 -7.95 -0.55
N PRO A 56 13.54 -6.65 -0.35
CA PRO A 56 12.94 -6.22 0.90
C PRO A 56 11.50 -6.77 1.01
N ILE A 57 11.03 -6.98 2.23
CA ILE A 57 9.67 -7.49 2.50
C ILE A 57 8.90 -6.54 3.43
N MET A 58 7.62 -6.39 3.13
CA MET A 58 6.64 -5.69 3.95
C MET A 58 5.46 -6.62 4.19
N HIS A 59 5.14 -6.89 5.45
CA HIS A 59 3.91 -7.59 5.81
C HIS A 59 2.86 -6.54 6.14
N ALA A 60 1.93 -6.30 5.22
CA ALA A 60 0.89 -5.29 5.37
C ALA A 60 -0.50 -5.91 5.38
N VAL A 61 -1.39 -5.34 6.18
CA VAL A 61 -2.83 -5.62 6.18
C VAL A 61 -3.53 -4.41 5.60
N LEU A 62 -4.15 -4.56 4.42
CA LEU A 62 -4.98 -3.51 3.81
C LEU A 62 -6.35 -3.52 4.49
N HIS A 63 -6.72 -2.41 5.11
CA HIS A 63 -7.93 -2.35 5.94
C HIS A 63 -9.18 -2.45 5.07
N GLY A 64 -10.07 -3.41 5.34
CA GLY A 64 -11.32 -3.60 4.60
C GLY A 64 -11.18 -4.04 3.13
N VAL A 65 -9.98 -4.42 2.68
CA VAL A 65 -9.74 -4.92 1.32
C VAL A 65 -9.39 -6.39 1.35
N SER A 66 -10.26 -7.23 0.80
CA SER A 66 -9.97 -8.67 0.64
C SER A 66 -8.96 -8.93 -0.48
N ARG A 67 -8.30 -10.09 -0.42
CA ARG A 67 -7.40 -10.57 -1.48
C ARG A 67 -8.07 -10.53 -2.85
N ASP A 68 -9.29 -11.05 -2.94
CA ASP A 68 -9.96 -11.22 -4.23
C ASP A 68 -10.39 -9.86 -4.81
N GLN A 69 -10.83 -8.92 -3.96
CA GLN A 69 -11.08 -7.54 -4.38
C GLN A 69 -9.80 -6.87 -4.89
N MET A 70 -8.69 -7.02 -4.17
CA MET A 70 -7.40 -6.44 -4.57
C MET A 70 -6.95 -6.99 -5.93
N MET A 71 -7.00 -8.31 -6.11
CA MET A 71 -6.56 -8.97 -7.36
C MET A 71 -7.47 -8.65 -8.56
N ALA A 72 -8.77 -8.42 -8.32
CA ALA A 72 -9.73 -8.10 -9.40
C ALA A 72 -9.66 -6.63 -9.84
N GLN A 73 -9.50 -5.71 -8.87
CA GLN A 73 -9.57 -4.28 -9.13
C GLN A 73 -8.21 -3.68 -9.53
N HIS A 74 -7.14 -4.06 -8.84
CA HIS A 74 -5.84 -3.37 -8.92
C HIS A 74 -5.22 -3.50 -10.31
N LYS A 75 -5.17 -2.41 -11.07
CA LYS A 75 -4.68 -2.38 -12.47
C LYS A 75 -3.16 -2.30 -12.60
N ALA A 76 -2.42 -2.68 -11.55
CA ALA A 76 -0.96 -2.65 -11.55
C ALA A 76 -0.37 -3.76 -10.69
N ASN A 77 0.91 -4.04 -10.88
CA ASN A 77 1.69 -4.91 -10.00
C ASN A 77 2.44 -4.14 -8.89
N HIS A 78 2.35 -2.81 -8.89
CA HIS A 78 3.04 -1.92 -7.95
C HIS A 78 2.05 -1.11 -7.13
N LEU A 79 2.48 -0.72 -5.93
CA LEU A 79 1.79 0.24 -5.07
C LEU A 79 2.81 1.14 -4.39
N ASN A 80 2.42 2.37 -4.07
CA ASN A 80 3.22 3.29 -3.27
C ASN A 80 2.73 3.26 -1.83
N VAL A 81 3.66 3.24 -0.87
CA VAL A 81 3.37 3.28 0.57
C VAL A 81 4.01 4.51 1.19
N ALA A 82 3.30 5.15 2.12
CA ALA A 82 3.82 6.25 2.93
C ALA A 82 3.43 6.04 4.40
N TYR A 83 4.43 6.04 5.30
CA TYR A 83 4.20 5.94 6.74
C TYR A 83 3.61 7.23 7.29
N ALA A 84 2.77 7.08 8.31
CA ALA A 84 2.23 8.15 9.11
C ALA A 84 2.46 7.87 10.61
N PRO A 85 2.61 8.89 11.45
CA PRO A 85 2.97 8.68 12.85
C PRO A 85 1.87 8.02 13.71
N SER A 86 0.61 8.05 13.28
CA SER A 86 -0.52 7.46 13.99
C SER A 86 -1.68 7.20 13.05
N ALA A 87 -2.64 6.35 13.43
CA ALA A 87 -3.81 6.03 12.62
C ALA A 87 -4.64 7.27 12.28
N ASN A 88 -4.86 8.17 13.25
CA ASN A 88 -5.58 9.42 13.01
C ASN A 88 -4.87 10.34 12.01
N LEU A 89 -3.55 10.51 12.14
CA LEU A 89 -2.77 11.30 11.19
C LEU A 89 -2.75 10.65 9.80
N ALA A 90 -2.80 9.33 9.76
CA ALA A 90 -2.81 8.58 8.53
C ALA A 90 -4.18 8.66 7.80
N ASN A 91 -5.29 8.74 8.54
CA ASN A 91 -6.61 9.07 8.00
C ASN A 91 -6.62 10.49 7.43
N LYS A 92 -6.08 11.47 8.17
CA LYS A 92 -5.94 12.86 7.69
C LYS A 92 -5.06 12.95 6.44
N ALA A 93 -3.96 12.21 6.39
CA ALA A 93 -3.07 12.16 5.24
C ALA A 93 -3.76 11.54 4.01
N LEU A 94 -4.54 10.48 4.21
CA LEU A 94 -5.36 9.89 3.15
C LEU A 94 -6.39 10.89 2.62
N ALA A 95 -7.09 11.60 3.51
CA ALA A 95 -8.05 12.64 3.13
C ALA A 95 -7.39 13.76 2.32
N ALA A 96 -6.26 14.29 2.81
CA ALA A 96 -5.52 15.35 2.14
C ALA A 96 -5.01 14.93 0.75
N LYS A 97 -4.45 13.73 0.64
CA LYS A 97 -3.98 13.18 -0.64
C LYS A 97 -5.12 12.94 -1.62
N SER A 98 -6.25 12.45 -1.12
CA SER A 98 -7.45 12.22 -1.93
C SER A 98 -8.03 13.54 -2.46
N ALA A 99 -8.12 14.56 -1.60
CA ALA A 99 -8.57 15.89 -2.00
C ALA A 99 -7.63 16.51 -3.05
N MET A 100 -6.32 16.43 -2.83
CA MET A 100 -5.32 16.90 -3.80
C MET A 100 -5.46 16.21 -5.16
N PHE A 101 -5.57 14.88 -5.18
CA PHE A 101 -5.70 14.13 -6.44
C PHE A 101 -6.98 14.50 -7.19
N ARG A 102 -8.10 14.66 -6.47
CA ARG A 102 -9.35 15.14 -7.07
C ARG A 102 -9.20 16.53 -7.68
N GLU A 103 -8.53 17.45 -6.99
CA GLU A 103 -8.29 18.81 -7.49
C GLU A 103 -7.38 18.82 -8.74
N MET A 104 -6.47 17.86 -8.85
CA MET A 104 -5.65 17.65 -10.04
C MET A 104 -6.41 16.98 -11.21
N GLY A 105 -7.70 16.71 -11.06
CA GLY A 105 -8.53 16.04 -12.08
C GLY A 105 -8.34 14.52 -12.13
N ILE A 106 -7.73 13.90 -11.12
CA ILE A 106 -7.56 12.44 -11.04
C ILE A 106 -8.83 11.85 -10.40
N THR A 107 -9.36 10.80 -11.03
CA THR A 107 -10.51 10.07 -10.47
C THR A 107 -10.05 9.22 -9.29
N VAL A 108 -10.51 9.54 -8.08
CA VAL A 108 -10.09 8.87 -6.85
C VAL A 108 -11.08 7.78 -6.45
N HIS A 109 -10.54 6.60 -6.15
CA HIS A 109 -11.24 5.46 -5.57
C HIS A 109 -10.70 5.22 -4.16
N ILE A 110 -11.55 5.35 -3.15
CA ILE A 110 -11.21 4.98 -1.78
C ILE A 110 -11.46 3.48 -1.61
N CYS A 111 -10.42 2.75 -1.27
CA CYS A 111 -10.43 1.30 -1.15
C CYS A 111 -10.44 0.88 0.31
N GLY A 112 -11.44 0.05 0.67
CA GLY A 112 -11.55 -0.57 1.97
C GLY A 112 -12.21 0.33 3.04
N GLU A 113 -11.91 0.03 4.30
CA GLU A 113 -12.49 0.72 5.45
C GLU A 113 -11.65 1.94 5.80
N VAL A 114 -12.29 3.12 5.80
CA VAL A 114 -11.64 4.39 6.11
C VAL A 114 -12.55 5.21 7.00
N ASP A 115 -11.97 5.74 8.07
CA ASP A 115 -12.64 6.68 8.97
C ASP A 115 -12.15 8.11 8.67
N PHE A 116 -13.06 8.94 8.16
CA PHE A 116 -12.83 10.36 7.91
C PHE A 116 -13.43 11.27 8.98
N SER A 117 -14.02 10.70 10.04
CA SER A 117 -14.60 11.47 11.15
C SER A 117 -13.57 12.16 12.04
#